data_AF-A0A8B6H7Q9-F1
#
_entry.id   AF-A0A8B6H7Q9-F1
#
_cell.length_a   1.000
_cell.length_b   1.000
_cell.length_c   1.000
_cell.angle_alpha   90.00
_cell.angle_beta   90.00
_cell.angle_gamma   90.00
#
_symmetry.space_group_name_H-M   'P 1'
#
loop_
_entity.id
_entity.type
_entity.pdbx_description
1 polymer ?
#
loop_
_entity_poly.entity_id
_entity_poly.type
_entity_poly.pdbx_seq_one_letter_code
_entity_poly.pdbx_strand_id
1 'polypeptide(L)'
;MYTATVSDYIQKGYAKEVTDVSNKSSHRWYLPHHPVTNEHKPEKVRVVFDCAAKLKDVSLNSRLLQGPDFMNSLVGVLMRIRQDHIALATDIEAMFHQVRVKDDDCDA
;
A
#
# COMPACT_ATOMS: atom_id res chain seq x y z
N MET A 1 -9.63 -17.00 -4.08
CA MET A 1 -9.39 -16.01 -3.00
C MET A 1 -8.40 -14.94 -3.45
N TYR A 2 -7.16 -15.28 -3.84
CA TYR A 2 -6.20 -14.31 -4.40
C TYR A 2 -6.75 -13.50 -5.59
N THR A 3 -7.25 -14.19 -6.62
CA THR A 3 -7.82 -13.56 -7.82
C THR A 3 -8.99 -12.64 -7.50
N ALA A 4 -9.83 -13.02 -6.54
CA ALA A 4 -10.96 -12.20 -6.09
C ALA A 4 -10.48 -10.88 -5.44
N THR A 5 -9.40 -10.91 -4.65
CA THR A 5 -8.80 -9.69 -4.07
C THR A 5 -8.24 -8.78 -5.17
N VAL A 6 -7.58 -9.33 -6.20
CA VAL A 6 -7.08 -8.53 -7.33
C VAL A 6 -8.23 -7.93 -8.14
N SER A 7 -9.28 -8.70 -8.39
CA SER A 7 -10.49 -8.20 -9.05
C SER A 7 -11.16 -7.07 -8.26
N ASP A 8 -11.21 -7.17 -6.92
CA ASP A 8 -11.71 -6.11 -6.05
C ASP A 8 -10.88 -4.83 -6.16
N TYR A 9 -9.54 -4.92 -6.25
CA TYR A 9 -8.69 -3.77 -6.50
C TYR A 9 -9.00 -3.07 -7.82
N ILE A 10 -9.25 -3.84 -8.89
CA ILE A 10 -9.61 -3.28 -10.19
C ILE A 10 -10.99 -2.63 -10.12
N GLN A 11 -11.98 -3.29 -9.52
CA GLN A 11 -13.35 -2.78 -9.38
C GLN A 11 -13.40 -1.48 -8.57
N LYS A 12 -12.59 -1.37 -7.52
CA LYS A 12 -12.47 -0.16 -6.68
C LYS A 12 -11.59 0.92 -7.31
N GLY A 13 -10.95 0.64 -8.44
CA GLY A 13 -10.05 1.58 -9.11
C GLY A 13 -8.69 1.75 -8.42
N TYR A 14 -8.31 0.83 -7.53
CA TYR A 14 -7.00 0.81 -6.87
C TYR A 14 -5.90 0.25 -7.78
N ALA A 15 -6.28 -0.55 -8.77
CA ALA A 15 -5.40 -1.11 -9.78
C ALA A 15 -6.05 -1.01 -11.17
N LYS A 16 -5.23 -1.03 -12.22
CA LYS A 16 -5.69 -1.08 -13.61
C LYS A 16 -4.95 -2.18 -14.35
N GLU A 17 -5.61 -2.78 -15.33
CA GLU A 17 -4.93 -3.67 -16.26
C GLU A 17 -3.97 -2.87 -17.14
N VAL A 18 -2.75 -3.37 -17.30
CA VAL A 18 -1.72 -2.73 -18.13
C VAL A 18 -1.87 -3.23 -19.57
N THR A 19 -2.33 -2.36 -20.47
CA THR A 19 -2.60 -2.71 -21.87
C THR A 19 -1.41 -2.50 -22.80
N ASP A 20 -0.50 -1.57 -22.47
CA ASP A 20 0.66 -1.25 -23.30
C ASP A 20 1.97 -1.63 -22.62
N VAL A 21 2.36 -2.90 -22.78
CA VAL A 21 3.66 -3.41 -22.30
C VAL A 21 4.81 -2.93 -23.19
N SER A 22 4.51 -2.45 -24.40
CA SER A 22 5.50 -2.08 -25.42
C SER A 22 6.18 -0.74 -25.16
N ASN A 23 5.49 0.14 -24.42
CA ASN A 23 6.04 1.43 -24.02
C ASN A 23 7.18 1.21 -23.03
N LYS A 24 8.42 1.48 -23.43
CA LYS A 24 9.62 1.29 -22.61
C LYS A 24 9.80 2.49 -21.69
N SER A 25 8.94 2.65 -20.68
CA SER A 25 9.28 3.52 -19.55
C SER A 25 10.62 3.02 -18.96
N SER A 26 11.56 3.94 -18.75
CA SER A 26 12.83 3.64 -18.10
C SER A 26 12.68 3.33 -16.61
N HIS A 27 11.52 3.63 -16.03
CA HIS A 27 11.18 3.40 -14.63
C HIS A 27 10.01 2.43 -14.58
N ARG A 28 10.32 1.12 -14.68
CA ARG A 28 9.33 0.05 -14.58
C ARG A 28 9.75 -0.99 -13.56
N TRP A 29 8.85 -1.32 -12.64
CA TRP A 29 9.07 -2.38 -11.65
C TRP A 29 8.02 -3.47 -11.75
N TYR A 30 8.49 -4.70 -11.59
CA TYR A 30 7.65 -5.86 -11.42
C TYR A 30 7.90 -6.42 -10.03
N LEU A 31 6.90 -6.31 -9.16
CA LEU A 31 7.01 -6.73 -7.78
C LEU A 31 6.49 -8.17 -7.62
N PRO A 32 7.29 -9.07 -7.04
CA PRO A 32 6.75 -10.35 -6.61
C PRO A 32 5.67 -10.10 -5.55
N HIS A 33 4.61 -10.89 -5.63
CA HIS A 33 3.48 -10.74 -4.74
C HIS A 33 2.87 -12.09 -4.41
N HIS A 34 2.30 -12.19 -3.21
CA HIS A 34 1.75 -13.44 -2.70
C HIS A 34 0.58 -13.20 -1.75
N PRO A 35 -0.36 -14.16 -1.64
CA PRO A 35 -1.45 -14.08 -0.68
C PRO A 35 -0.94 -14.38 0.74
N VAL A 36 -1.43 -13.60 1.70
CA VAL A 36 -1.25 -13.83 3.14
C VAL A 36 -2.63 -13.89 3.81
N THR A 37 -2.83 -14.88 4.66
CA THR A 37 -4.03 -15.05 5.49
C THR A 37 -3.68 -14.86 6.96
N ASN A 38 -4.64 -14.37 7.74
CA ASN A 38 -4.54 -14.35 9.20
C ASN A 38 -5.30 -15.56 9.74
N GLU A 39 -4.69 -16.34 10.63
CA GLU A 39 -5.33 -17.53 11.24
C GLU A 39 -6.64 -17.19 11.97
N HIS A 40 -6.77 -15.99 12.51
CA HIS A 40 -7.98 -15.50 13.17
C HIS A 40 -9.04 -14.96 12.19
N LYS A 41 -8.69 -14.77 10.91
CA LYS A 41 -9.58 -14.30 9.83
C LYS A 41 -9.27 -15.04 8.51
N PRO A 42 -9.42 -16.38 8.48
CA PRO A 42 -9.01 -17.20 7.35
C PRO A 42 -9.75 -16.88 6.05
N GLU A 43 -10.95 -16.29 6.15
CA GLU A 43 -11.76 -15.83 5.03
C GLU A 43 -11.19 -14.60 4.32
N LYS A 44 -10.30 -13.84 4.98
CA LYS A 44 -9.74 -12.59 4.44
C LYS A 44 -8.31 -12.77 3.97
N VAL A 45 -8.12 -12.80 2.64
CA VAL A 45 -6.79 -12.78 2.01
C VAL A 45 -6.33 -11.34 1.78
N ARG A 46 -5.06 -11.07 2.10
CA ARG A 46 -4.35 -9.85 1.71
C ARG A 46 -3.28 -10.20 0.68
N VAL A 47 -3.15 -9.39 -0.37
CA VAL A 47 -2.04 -9.51 -1.31
C VAL A 47 -0.88 -8.65 -0.79
N VAL A 48 0.28 -9.26 -0.60
CA VAL A 48 1.50 -8.56 -0.21
C VAL A 48 2.40 -8.42 -1.44
N PHE A 49 2.79 -7.18 -1.73
CA PHE A 49 3.81 -6.87 -2.75
C PHE A 49 5.15 -6.70 -2.05
N ASP A 50 6.16 -7.47 -2.45
CA ASP A 50 7.49 -7.40 -1.87
C ASP A 50 8.34 -6.35 -2.59
N CYS A 51 8.29 -5.11 -2.08
CA CYS A 51 9.10 -3.99 -2.56
C CYS A 51 10.57 -4.05 -2.12
N ALA A 52 10.95 -5.03 -1.28
CA ALA A 52 12.32 -5.25 -0.84
C ALA A 52 13.06 -6.27 -1.69
N ALA A 53 12.33 -7.07 -2.49
CA ALA A 53 12.90 -7.99 -3.48
C ALA A 53 13.91 -7.27 -4.38
N LYS A 54 15.09 -7.89 -4.52
CA LYS A 54 16.22 -7.31 -5.27
C LYS A 54 16.41 -8.00 -6.62
N LEU A 55 16.64 -7.18 -7.65
CA LEU A 55 17.17 -7.61 -8.93
C LEU A 55 18.46 -6.84 -9.19
N LYS A 56 19.57 -7.55 -9.40
CA LYS A 56 20.91 -6.94 -9.54
C LYS A 56 21.23 -5.98 -8.38
N ASP A 57 20.97 -6.45 -7.16
CA ASP A 57 21.15 -5.73 -5.89
C ASP A 57 20.30 -4.46 -5.67
N VAL A 58 19.35 -4.20 -6.56
CA VAL A 58 18.48 -3.02 -6.52
C VAL A 58 17.03 -3.47 -6.24
N SER A 59 16.38 -2.83 -5.26
CA SER A 59 14.95 -3.00 -4.93
C SER A 59 14.21 -1.67 -5.00
N LEU A 60 12.88 -1.70 -5.10
CA LEU A 60 12.07 -0.48 -5.15
C LEU A 60 12.29 0.36 -3.89
N ASN A 61 12.25 -0.28 -2.71
CA ASN A 61 12.51 0.39 -1.43
C ASN A 61 13.88 1.09 -1.37
N SER A 62 14.90 0.58 -2.07
CA SER A 62 16.22 1.21 -2.11
C SER A 62 16.31 2.45 -3.01
N ARG A 63 15.30 2.66 -3.86
CA ARG A 63 15.22 3.77 -4.83
C ARG A 63 14.23 4.86 -4.43
N LEU A 64 13.32 4.56 -3.50
CA LEU A 64 12.38 5.54 -2.95
C LEU A 64 13.06 6.40 -1.87
N LEU A 65 12.75 7.69 -1.87
CA LEU A 65 13.13 8.61 -0.81
C LEU A 65 12.15 8.47 0.36
N GLN A 66 12.66 8.23 1.57
CA GLN A 66 11.85 7.98 2.78
C GLN A 66 10.93 9.16 3.16
N GLY A 67 11.24 10.38 2.69
CA GLY A 67 10.53 11.59 3.07
C GLY A 67 10.70 11.93 4.57
N PRO A 68 10.21 13.09 5.02
CA PRO A 68 10.16 13.41 6.44
C PRO A 68 9.05 12.62 7.15
N ASP A 69 9.23 12.38 8.45
CA ASP A 69 8.22 11.73 9.29
C ASP A 69 7.10 12.73 9.64
N PHE A 70 5.88 12.42 9.19
CA PHE A 70 4.67 13.19 9.47
C PHE A 70 3.76 12.52 10.50
N MET A 71 4.19 11.42 11.12
CA MET A 71 3.40 10.71 12.11
C MET A 71 3.34 11.48 13.42
N ASN A 72 2.15 11.61 13.99
CA ASN A 72 2.01 12.08 15.35
C ASN A 72 2.59 11.05 16.32
N SER A 73 3.35 11.51 17.31
CA SER A 73 3.85 10.61 18.36
C SER A 73 2.67 9.92 19.06
N LEU A 74 2.74 8.59 19.20
CA LEU A 74 1.68 7.82 19.86
C LEU A 74 1.44 8.31 21.30
N VAL A 75 2.51 8.65 22.02
CA VAL A 75 2.43 9.24 23.36
C VAL A 75 1.65 10.54 23.34
N GLY A 76 1.94 11.44 22.39
CA GLY A 76 1.22 12.71 22.26
C GLY A 76 -0.26 12.53 21.94
N VAL A 77 -0.60 11.58 21.06
CA VAL A 77 -2.00 11.22 20.76
C VAL A 77 -2.70 10.71 22.02
N LEU A 78 -2.07 9.77 22.74
CA LEU A 78 -2.61 9.18 23.97
C LEU A 78 -2.75 10.17 25.13
N MET A 79 -1.86 11.17 25.23
CA MET A 79 -1.98 12.25 26.21
C MET A 79 -3.15 13.16 25.88
N ARG A 80 -3.31 13.56 24.61
CA ARG A 80 -4.40 14.44 24.17
C ARG A 80 -5.77 13.82 24.34
N ILE A 81 -5.91 12.52 24.02
CA ILE A 81 -7.14 11.75 24.25
C ILE A 81 -7.57 11.77 25.73
N ARG A 82 -6.63 11.89 26.67
CA ARG A 82 -6.91 11.91 28.12
C ARG A 82 -7.22 13.31 28.66
N GLN A 83 -7.04 14.38 27.89
CA GLN A 83 -7.29 15.75 28.35
C GLN A 83 -8.79 16.04 28.46
N ASP A 84 -9.61 15.36 27.66
CA ASP A 84 -11.06 15.53 27.61
C ASP A 84 -11.78 14.29 28.16
N HIS A 85 -13.02 14.49 28.63
CA HIS A 85 -13.86 13.41 29.17
C HIS A 85 -14.35 12.41 28.11
N ILE A 86 -14.38 12.81 26.84
CA ILE A 86 -14.92 12.04 25.73
C ILE A 86 -13.91 12.05 24.58
N ALA A 87 -13.60 10.88 24.05
CA ALA A 87 -12.75 10.71 22.88
C ALA A 87 -13.51 9.99 21.76
N LEU A 88 -13.33 10.46 20.53
CA LEU A 88 -13.84 9.80 19.33
C LEU A 88 -12.68 9.10 18.62
N ALA A 89 -12.87 7.81 18.34
CA ALA A 89 -11.95 7.02 17.53
C ALA A 89 -12.72 6.42 16.35
N THR A 90 -12.09 6.40 15.17
CA THR A 90 -12.65 5.79 13.97
C THR A 90 -11.52 5.21 13.11
N ASP A 91 -11.84 4.20 12.31
CA ASP A 91 -10.93 3.56 11.37
C ASP A 91 -11.28 4.02 9.95
N ILE A 92 -10.29 4.50 9.20
CA ILE A 92 -10.48 4.88 7.80
C ILE A 92 -10.19 3.64 6.95
N GLU A 93 -11.25 3.07 6.39
CA GLU A 93 -11.11 1.91 5.52
C GLU A 93 -10.23 2.24 4.31
N ALA A 94 -9.25 1.37 4.05
CA ALA A 94 -8.36 1.45 2.90
C ALA A 94 -7.63 2.82 2.78
N MET A 95 -7.23 3.43 3.90
CA MET A 95 -6.70 4.80 3.93
C MET A 95 -5.61 5.10 2.90
N PHE A 96 -4.68 4.17 2.65
CA PHE A 96 -3.59 4.37 1.69
C PHE A 96 -4.09 4.43 0.23
N HIS A 97 -5.18 3.73 -0.08
CA HIS A 97 -5.79 3.76 -1.42
C HIS A 97 -6.59 5.05 -1.69
N GLN A 98 -6.80 5.89 -0.67
CA GLN A 98 -7.41 7.20 -0.83
C GLN A 98 -6.43 8.26 -1.36
N VAL A 99 -5.13 7.93 -1.41
CA VAL A 99 -4.08 8.80 -1.96
C VAL A 99 -3.72 8.33 -3.36
N ARG A 100 -3.81 9.23 -4.35
CA ARG A 100 -3.43 8.92 -5.73
C ARG A 100 -1.95 9.15 -5.97
N VAL A 101 -1.33 8.19 -6.64
CA VAL A 101 0.01 8.35 -7.23
C VAL A 101 -0.12 9.17 -8.51
N LYS A 102 0.89 9.98 -8.85
CA LYS A 102 0.91 10.72 -10.11
C LYS A 102 1.02 9.76 -11.29
N ASP A 103 0.44 10.12 -12.43
CA ASP A 103 0.45 9.24 -13.61
C ASP A 103 1.88 8.87 -14.04
N ASP A 104 2.83 9.80 -13.93
CA ASP A 104 4.25 9.60 -14.26
C ASP A 104 4.96 8.58 -13.33
N ASP A 105 4.44 8.37 -12.12
CA ASP A 105 5.02 7.50 -11.09
C ASP A 105 4.29 6.14 -10.99
N CYS A 106 3.21 5.93 -11.76
CA CYS A 106 2.37 4.72 -11.65
C CYS A 106 3.05 3.42 -12.10
N ASP A 107 4.05 3.54 -12.97
CA ASP A 107 4.83 2.39 -13.46
C ASP A 107 6.14 2.20 -12.67
N ALA A 108 6.50 3.17 -11.82
CA ALA A 108 7.83 3.35 -11.21
C ALA A 108 8.10 2.56 -9.93
#